data_AF-A0A8S9ZXE4-F1
#
_entry.id   AF-A0A8S9ZXE4-F1
#
_cell.length_a   1.000
_cell.length_b   1.000
_cell.length_c   1.000
_cell.angle_alpha   90.00
_cell.angle_beta   90.00
_cell.angle_gamma   90.00
#
_symmetry.space_group_name_H-M   'P 1'
#
loop_
_entity.id
_entity.type
_entity.pdbx_description
1 polymer ?
#
loop_
_entity_poly.entity_id
_entity_poly.type
_entity_poly.pdbx_seq_one_letter_code
_entity_poly.pdbx_strand_id
1 'polypeptide(L)'
;MWDSEKLKKKLCDYAYFHSIKIFNPNAEYQFANSKSKHPYFLAYENIRQQVKIIIKNLVSIFNFPTDMQIAARRVFMSEIKNKKDSTCCVICCKQSIKSSYVLNFEGYRYKNNFELIKSDYFLKPNNFIVCYNHSKIFTVYYRLLHMDWNIHWNCYLRLSQIQKRLPNLNTCNVINAIDPQIFLNISNEYFCLFKMLDDLVYSSNRNRSKFPTTFAESLFNWEKTKGFIKDIGILKRIE
;
A
#
# COMPACT_ATOMS: atom_id res chain seq x y z
N MET A 1 -14.92 10.59 3.74
CA MET A 1 -14.59 10.52 2.31
C MET A 1 -13.85 11.78 1.87
N TRP A 2 -12.73 11.61 1.17
CA TRP A 2 -12.04 12.70 0.48
C TRP A 2 -12.55 12.75 -0.97
N ASP A 3 -12.69 13.92 -1.57
CA ASP A 3 -12.76 13.96 -3.04
C ASP A 3 -11.37 13.68 -3.64
N SER A 4 -11.31 13.50 -4.96
CA SER A 4 -10.08 13.12 -5.66
C SER A 4 -8.97 14.16 -5.49
N GLU A 5 -9.28 15.45 -5.48
CA GLU A 5 -8.30 16.53 -5.37
C GLU A 5 -7.73 16.61 -3.95
N LYS A 6 -8.61 16.51 -2.95
CA LYS A 6 -8.25 16.50 -1.54
C LYS A 6 -7.36 15.31 -1.19
N LEU A 7 -7.61 14.14 -1.77
CA LEU A 7 -6.74 12.97 -1.58
C LEU A 7 -5.36 13.19 -2.21
N LYS A 8 -5.29 13.68 -3.46
CA LYS A 8 -4.01 13.98 -4.13
C LYS A 8 -3.17 14.96 -3.33
N LYS A 9 -3.78 16.05 -2.86
CA LYS A 9 -3.11 17.05 -2.01
C LYS A 9 -2.58 16.43 -0.73
N LYS A 10 -3.40 15.64 -0.02
CA LYS A 10 -2.98 14.94 1.20
C LYS A 10 -1.83 13.96 0.95
N LEU A 11 -1.79 13.28 -0.19
CA LEU A 11 -0.69 12.39 -0.54
C LEU A 11 0.60 13.15 -0.85
N CYS A 12 0.50 14.33 -1.45
CA CYS A 12 1.66 15.21 -1.63
C CYS A 12 2.19 15.68 -0.27
N ASP A 13 1.31 16.22 0.58
CA ASP A 13 1.63 16.67 1.94
C ASP A 13 2.25 15.53 2.78
N TYR A 14 1.74 14.30 2.62
CA TYR A 14 2.28 13.09 3.23
C TYR A 14 3.73 12.83 2.80
N ALA A 15 4.03 12.93 1.50
CA ALA A 15 5.37 12.74 0.97
C ALA A 15 6.34 13.87 1.36
N TYR A 16 5.85 15.11 1.45
CA TYR A 16 6.63 16.23 2.00
C TYR A 16 7.03 15.99 3.45
N PHE A 17 6.12 15.47 4.29
CA PHE A 17 6.45 15.16 5.67
C PHE A 17 7.56 14.12 5.80
N HIS A 18 7.59 13.13 4.90
CA HIS A 18 8.68 12.14 4.84
C HIS A 18 10.04 12.77 4.52
N SER A 19 10.07 13.82 3.69
CA SER A 19 11.30 14.58 3.44
C SER A 19 11.77 15.33 4.68
N ILE A 20 10.85 15.92 5.46
CA ILE A 20 11.18 16.56 6.74
C ILE A 20 11.79 15.55 7.72
N LYS A 21 11.20 14.35 7.82
CA LYS A 21 11.68 13.27 8.72
C LYS A 21 13.12 12.84 8.46
N ILE A 22 13.61 12.98 7.23
CA ILE A 22 14.97 12.58 6.87
C ILE A 22 16.01 13.51 7.49
N PHE A 23 15.71 14.81 7.55
CA PHE A 23 16.59 15.79 8.18
C PHE A 23 16.36 15.96 9.68
N ASN A 24 15.14 15.71 10.12
CA ASN A 24 14.76 15.74 11.51
C ASN A 24 14.10 14.41 11.89
N PRO A 25 14.89 13.40 12.32
CA PRO A 25 14.37 12.11 12.74
C PRO A 25 13.35 12.20 13.88
N ASN A 26 13.40 13.27 14.67
CA ASN A 26 12.48 13.54 15.78
C ASN A 26 11.23 14.34 15.37
N ALA A 27 11.06 14.67 14.09
CA ALA A 27 9.97 15.50 13.60
C ALA A 27 8.59 14.96 13.99
N GLU A 28 8.37 13.63 13.92
CA GLU A 28 7.11 13.03 14.34
C GLU A 28 6.77 13.35 15.79
N TYR A 29 7.73 13.13 16.71
CA TYR A 29 7.54 13.40 18.13
C TYR A 29 7.34 14.90 18.40
N GLN A 30 8.13 15.75 17.74
CA GLN A 30 8.02 17.20 17.90
C GLN A 30 6.67 17.73 17.44
N PHE A 31 6.21 17.36 16.24
CA PHE A 31 4.95 17.84 15.69
C PHE A 31 3.73 17.20 16.37
N ALA A 32 3.84 15.95 16.84
CA ALA A 32 2.78 15.31 17.63
C ALA A 32 2.48 16.06 18.94
N ASN A 33 3.53 16.60 19.59
CA ASN A 33 3.43 17.29 20.87
C ASN A 33 3.34 18.82 20.75
N SER A 34 3.37 19.35 19.52
CA SER A 34 3.23 20.79 19.27
C SER A 34 1.77 21.26 19.39
N LYS A 35 1.57 22.48 19.91
CA LYS A 35 0.23 23.11 20.00
C LYS A 35 -0.37 23.40 18.61
N SER A 36 0.47 23.72 17.62
CA SER A 36 0.09 23.94 16.22
C SER A 36 0.62 22.82 15.34
N LYS A 37 -0.19 21.76 15.16
CA LYS A 37 0.18 20.63 14.28
C LYS A 37 0.46 21.11 12.86
N HIS A 38 1.67 20.87 12.35
CA HIS A 38 2.08 21.23 11.00
C HIS A 38 1.15 20.58 9.94
N PRO A 39 0.75 21.28 8.86
CA PRO A 39 -0.17 20.72 7.84
C PRO A 39 0.28 19.38 7.25
N TYR A 40 1.57 19.26 6.92
CA TYR A 40 2.15 18.00 6.44
C TYR A 40 2.12 16.88 7.48
N PHE A 41 2.29 17.19 8.77
CA PHE A 41 2.14 16.21 9.84
C PHE A 41 0.69 15.75 9.98
N LEU A 42 -0.28 16.65 9.85
CA LEU A 42 -1.70 16.28 9.84
C LEU A 42 -2.03 15.35 8.66
N ALA A 43 -1.50 15.63 7.47
CA ALA A 43 -1.67 14.74 6.32
C ALA A 43 -1.02 13.37 6.56
N TYR A 44 0.19 13.35 7.12
CA TYR A 44 0.91 12.15 7.54
C TYR A 44 0.09 11.28 8.50
N GLU A 45 -0.39 11.85 9.60
CA GLU A 45 -1.20 11.15 10.61
C GLU A 45 -2.50 10.59 10.01
N ASN A 46 -3.23 11.41 9.24
CA ASN A 46 -4.48 11.00 8.62
C ASN A 46 -4.33 9.83 7.63
N ILE A 47 -3.33 9.90 6.74
CA ILE A 47 -3.09 8.83 5.76
C ILE A 47 -2.62 7.55 6.46
N ARG A 48 -1.72 7.63 7.47
CA ARG A 48 -1.30 6.44 8.23
C ARG A 48 -2.46 5.75 8.93
N GLN A 49 -3.32 6.51 9.58
CA GLN A 49 -4.51 5.97 10.24
C GLN A 49 -5.42 5.27 9.22
N GLN A 50 -5.65 5.89 8.05
CA GLN A 50 -6.51 5.25 7.06
C GLN A 50 -5.89 4.02 6.41
N VAL A 51 -4.61 4.05 6.09
CA VAL A 51 -3.90 2.88 5.58
C VAL A 51 -3.96 1.72 6.58
N LYS A 52 -3.83 2.00 7.88
CA LYS A 52 -3.95 0.98 8.94
C LYS A 52 -5.35 0.33 8.96
N ILE A 53 -6.40 1.12 8.81
CA ILE A 53 -7.79 0.63 8.74
C ILE A 53 -7.99 -0.24 7.50
N ILE A 54 -7.55 0.25 6.33
CA ILE A 54 -7.64 -0.47 5.05
C ILE A 54 -6.93 -1.82 5.11
N ILE A 55 -5.68 -1.85 5.59
CA ILE A 55 -4.88 -3.08 5.71
C ILE A 55 -5.58 -4.08 6.63
N LYS A 56 -6.05 -3.63 7.81
CA LYS A 56 -6.77 -4.49 8.77
C LYS A 56 -7.99 -5.13 8.11
N ASN A 57 -8.75 -4.34 7.35
CA ASN A 57 -9.95 -4.86 6.72
C ASN A 57 -9.65 -5.78 5.53
N LEU A 58 -8.63 -5.47 4.70
CA LEU A 58 -8.16 -6.37 3.65
C LEU A 58 -7.78 -7.75 4.22
N VAL A 59 -6.98 -7.78 5.29
CA VAL A 59 -6.60 -9.03 5.96
C VAL A 59 -7.82 -9.79 6.46
N SER A 60 -8.78 -9.11 7.09
CA SER A 60 -9.98 -9.74 7.67
C SER A 60 -10.93 -10.34 6.64
N ILE A 61 -11.08 -9.69 5.48
CA ILE A 61 -12.02 -10.10 4.42
C ILE A 61 -11.44 -11.22 3.59
N PHE A 62 -10.18 -11.07 3.17
CA PHE A 62 -9.52 -12.03 2.28
C PHE A 62 -8.79 -13.14 3.05
N ASN A 63 -8.84 -13.12 4.39
CA ASN A 63 -8.27 -14.12 5.28
C ASN A 63 -6.84 -14.50 4.88
N PHE A 64 -5.98 -13.48 4.69
CA PHE A 64 -4.61 -13.73 4.22
C PHE A 64 -3.86 -14.67 5.18
N PRO A 65 -3.19 -15.71 4.68
CA PRO A 65 -2.33 -16.56 5.51
C PRO A 65 -1.34 -15.74 6.33
N THR A 66 -1.10 -16.14 7.58
CA THR A 66 -0.11 -15.46 8.46
C THR A 66 1.22 -15.33 7.75
N ASP A 67 1.66 -16.38 7.06
CA ASP A 67 2.89 -16.37 6.28
C ASP A 67 2.93 -15.28 5.21
N MET A 68 1.81 -14.94 4.57
CA MET A 68 1.74 -13.80 3.63
C MET A 68 1.77 -12.45 4.33
N GLN A 69 1.11 -12.34 5.49
CA GLN A 69 1.07 -11.10 6.26
C GLN A 69 2.44 -10.75 6.86
N ILE A 70 3.20 -11.79 7.20
CA ILE A 70 4.51 -11.66 7.85
C ILE A 70 5.68 -11.75 6.85
N ALA A 71 5.41 -12.16 5.61
CA ALA A 71 6.43 -12.32 4.58
C ALA A 71 6.99 -10.97 4.14
N ALA A 72 8.29 -10.99 3.87
CA ALA A 72 9.15 -9.83 3.76
C ALA A 72 8.83 -8.90 2.58
N ARG A 73 9.46 -7.71 2.61
CA ARG A 73 9.16 -6.46 1.88
C ARG A 73 9.48 -6.42 0.37
N ARG A 74 9.94 -7.52 -0.24
CA ARG A 74 9.85 -7.66 -1.70
C ARG A 74 8.92 -8.79 -2.11
N VAL A 75 7.85 -8.43 -2.81
CA VAL A 75 6.99 -9.37 -3.52
C VAL A 75 7.32 -9.28 -4.99
N PHE A 76 7.79 -10.40 -5.53
CA PHE A 76 7.91 -10.60 -6.97
C PHE A 76 6.71 -11.39 -7.43
N MET A 77 5.91 -10.75 -8.27
CA MET A 77 4.75 -11.38 -8.87
C MET A 77 5.07 -11.76 -10.31
N SER A 78 5.13 -13.06 -10.57
CA SER A 78 5.31 -13.60 -11.93
C SER A 78 4.02 -14.25 -12.41
N GLU A 79 3.62 -13.92 -13.64
CA GLU A 79 2.51 -14.59 -14.28
C GLU A 79 2.95 -16.00 -14.70
N ILE A 80 2.17 -17.00 -14.30
CA ILE A 80 2.30 -18.36 -14.78
C ILE A 80 1.19 -18.60 -15.81
N LYS A 81 1.60 -18.75 -17.08
CA LYS A 81 0.75 -19.25 -18.16
C LYS A 81 0.79 -20.78 -18.16
N ASN A 82 0.11 -21.41 -17.20
CA ASN A 82 0.05 -22.87 -17.18
C ASN A 82 -1.03 -23.37 -18.15
N LYS A 83 -0.60 -24.24 -19.09
CA LYS A 83 -1.48 -24.95 -20.02
C LYS A 83 -1.98 -26.31 -19.46
N LYS A 84 -1.44 -26.84 -18.33
CA LYS A 84 -1.78 -28.21 -17.91
C LYS A 84 -1.86 -28.56 -16.41
N ASP A 85 -1.51 -27.73 -15.43
CA ASP A 85 -1.50 -28.19 -14.03
C ASP A 85 -2.55 -27.53 -13.12
N SER A 86 -3.17 -28.38 -12.30
CA SER A 86 -4.23 -28.20 -11.29
C SER A 86 -3.86 -27.28 -10.11
N THR A 87 -3.18 -26.18 -10.39
CA THR A 87 -2.77 -25.21 -9.38
C THR A 87 -3.97 -24.42 -8.86
N CYS A 88 -4.12 -24.43 -7.54
CA CYS A 88 -5.25 -23.86 -6.83
C CYS A 88 -4.87 -22.54 -6.15
N CYS A 89 -5.73 -21.53 -6.21
CA CYS A 89 -5.51 -20.28 -5.51
C CYS A 89 -5.58 -20.49 -4.00
N VAL A 90 -4.53 -20.11 -3.27
CA VAL A 90 -4.45 -20.30 -1.80
C VAL A 90 -5.50 -19.49 -1.02
N ILE A 91 -6.09 -18.45 -1.63
CA ILE A 91 -7.09 -17.59 -0.97
C ILE A 91 -8.51 -18.11 -1.21
N CYS A 92 -8.87 -18.48 -2.44
CA CYS A 92 -10.24 -18.89 -2.76
C CYS A 92 -10.42 -20.37 -3.11
N CYS A 93 -9.36 -21.17 -3.02
CA CYS A 93 -9.36 -22.60 -3.33
C CYS A 93 -9.91 -22.96 -4.73
N LYS A 94 -9.85 -22.03 -5.69
CA LYS A 94 -10.27 -22.29 -7.09
C LYS A 94 -9.07 -22.63 -7.96
N GLN A 95 -9.24 -23.66 -8.79
CA GLN A 95 -8.34 -23.92 -9.91
C GLN A 95 -8.43 -22.77 -10.91
N SER A 96 -7.27 -22.28 -11.33
CA SER A 96 -7.18 -21.14 -12.25
C SER A 96 -7.37 -21.61 -13.69
N ILE A 97 -8.43 -21.14 -14.35
CA ILE A 97 -8.80 -21.56 -15.71
C ILE A 97 -8.14 -20.66 -16.79
N LYS A 98 -7.57 -19.49 -16.44
CA LYS A 98 -7.04 -18.53 -17.44
C LYS A 98 -5.67 -17.90 -17.14
N SER A 99 -5.34 -17.61 -15.88
CA SER A 99 -4.06 -16.98 -15.50
C SER A 99 -3.81 -17.06 -14.00
N SER A 100 -2.71 -17.70 -13.60
CA SER A 100 -2.24 -17.78 -12.21
C SER A 100 -1.03 -16.88 -12.01
N TYR A 101 -0.84 -16.39 -10.80
CA TYR A 101 0.34 -15.63 -10.41
C TYR A 101 1.04 -16.34 -9.26
N VAL A 102 2.36 -16.43 -9.32
CA VAL A 102 3.16 -16.79 -8.15
C VAL A 102 3.62 -15.51 -7.48
N LEU A 103 3.28 -15.42 -6.20
CA LEU A 103 3.83 -14.44 -5.28
C LEU A 103 5.06 -15.06 -4.64
N ASN A 104 6.24 -14.57 -5.00
CA ASN A 104 7.50 -14.93 -4.36
C ASN A 104 7.85 -13.82 -3.38
N PHE A 105 8.17 -14.18 -2.14
CA PHE A 105 8.51 -13.22 -1.10
C PHE A 105 9.98 -13.33 -0.73
N GLU A 106 10.68 -12.20 -0.76
CA GLU A 106 12.10 -12.12 -0.46
C GLU A 106 12.43 -10.95 0.49
N GLY A 107 13.49 -11.12 1.27
CA GLY A 107 14.19 -10.02 1.96
C GLY A 107 14.01 -9.94 3.47
N TYR A 108 14.50 -8.83 4.03
CA TYR A 108 14.56 -8.56 5.47
C TYR A 108 13.33 -7.80 6.00
N ARG A 109 13.04 -7.93 7.30
CA ARG A 109 11.98 -7.17 7.98
C ARG A 109 12.49 -5.80 8.44
N TYR A 110 11.58 -4.95 8.90
CA TYR A 110 11.88 -3.64 9.47
C TYR A 110 11.17 -3.44 10.80
N LYS A 111 11.81 -2.68 11.69
CA LYS A 111 11.16 -2.17 12.92
C LYS A 111 10.38 -0.89 12.61
N ASN A 112 9.60 -0.41 13.59
CA ASN A 112 8.88 0.87 13.55
C ASN A 112 9.75 2.09 13.19
N ASN A 113 11.09 1.96 13.21
CA ASN A 113 12.06 3.01 12.92
C ASN A 113 12.82 2.81 11.59
N PHE A 114 12.25 2.08 10.61
CA PHE A 114 12.86 1.83 9.28
C PHE A 114 14.19 1.02 9.32
N GLU A 115 14.67 0.63 10.50
CA GLU A 115 15.84 -0.25 10.70
C GLU A 115 15.61 -1.65 10.14
N LEU A 116 16.60 -2.17 9.40
CA LEU A 116 16.58 -3.52 8.84
C LEU A 116 16.87 -4.56 9.93
N ILE A 117 16.00 -5.56 10.03
CA ILE A 117 16.19 -6.71 10.92
C ILE A 117 16.48 -7.93 10.05
N LYS A 118 17.67 -8.51 10.24
CA LYS A 118 18.00 -9.84 9.74
C LYS A 118 17.13 -10.84 10.48
N SER A 119 16.25 -11.55 9.78
CA SER A 119 15.42 -12.57 10.39
C SER A 119 15.90 -13.94 9.92
N ASP A 120 16.39 -14.74 10.86
CA ASP A 120 16.88 -16.10 10.60
C ASP A 120 15.77 -17.06 10.16
N TYR A 121 14.50 -16.63 10.25
CA TYR A 121 13.32 -17.43 9.91
C TYR A 121 12.87 -17.32 8.44
N PHE A 122 13.46 -16.44 7.61
CA PHE A 122 13.00 -16.18 6.22
C PHE A 122 14.04 -16.48 5.14
N LEU A 123 14.76 -17.59 5.27
CA LEU A 123 15.75 -18.03 4.27
C LEU A 123 15.15 -18.82 3.08
N LYS A 124 13.83 -18.99 2.99
CA LYS A 124 13.16 -19.58 1.81
C LYS A 124 12.11 -18.63 1.23
N PRO A 125 12.01 -18.50 -0.11
CA PRO A 125 10.91 -17.79 -0.73
C PRO A 125 9.60 -18.56 -0.46
N ASN A 126 8.66 -17.90 0.21
CA ASN A 126 7.32 -18.44 0.33
C ASN A 126 6.60 -18.20 -0.99
N ASN A 127 6.38 -19.25 -1.77
CA ASN A 127 5.74 -19.14 -3.07
C ASN A 127 4.25 -19.44 -2.94
N PHE A 128 3.41 -18.46 -3.26
CA PHE A 128 1.96 -18.63 -3.19
C PHE A 128 1.31 -18.43 -4.54
N ILE A 129 0.43 -19.36 -4.90
CA ILE A 129 -0.34 -19.27 -6.14
C ILE A 129 -1.64 -18.52 -5.86
N VAL A 130 -1.87 -17.44 -6.61
CA VAL A 130 -3.09 -16.64 -6.54
C VAL A 130 -3.70 -16.46 -7.93
N CYS A 131 -5.02 -16.35 -8.01
CA CYS A 131 -5.68 -15.99 -9.27
C CYS A 131 -5.46 -14.51 -9.59
N TYR A 132 -5.72 -14.10 -10.83
CA TYR A 132 -5.59 -12.71 -11.31
C TYR A 132 -6.25 -11.66 -10.40
N ASN A 133 -7.44 -11.93 -9.85
CA ASN A 133 -8.12 -10.96 -9.00
C ASN A 133 -7.45 -10.84 -7.62
N HIS A 134 -7.06 -11.97 -7.02
CA HIS A 134 -6.33 -11.96 -5.76
C HIS A 134 -4.92 -11.37 -5.91
N SER A 135 -4.29 -11.50 -7.08
CA SER A 135 -2.99 -10.90 -7.37
C SER A 135 -3.06 -9.36 -7.36
N LYS A 136 -4.16 -8.77 -7.87
CA LYS A 136 -4.44 -7.32 -7.78
C LYS A 136 -4.65 -6.86 -6.34
N ILE A 137 -5.49 -7.57 -5.58
CA ILE A 137 -5.75 -7.25 -4.17
C ILE A 137 -4.44 -7.33 -3.38
N PHE A 138 -3.64 -8.36 -3.64
CA PHE A 138 -2.36 -8.56 -2.98
C PHE A 138 -1.36 -7.44 -3.30
N THR A 139 -1.29 -7.02 -4.57
CA THR A 139 -0.47 -5.88 -5.01
C THR A 139 -0.82 -4.61 -4.22
N VAL A 140 -2.12 -4.35 -4.05
CA VAL A 140 -2.59 -3.19 -3.29
C VAL A 140 -2.25 -3.32 -1.80
N TYR A 141 -2.61 -4.46 -1.19
CA TYR A 141 -2.33 -4.74 0.22
C TYR A 141 -0.87 -4.46 0.55
N TYR A 142 0.02 -5.00 -0.28
CA TYR A 142 1.44 -4.93 -0.06
C TYR A 142 2.02 -3.53 -0.24
N ARG A 143 1.60 -2.84 -1.30
CA ARG A 143 2.03 -1.47 -1.55
C ARG A 143 1.56 -0.53 -0.44
N LEU A 144 0.36 -0.72 0.09
CA LEU A 144 -0.15 0.05 1.23
C LEU A 144 0.57 -0.32 2.54
N LEU A 145 0.82 -1.61 2.79
CA LEU A 145 1.58 -2.09 3.96
C LEU A 145 2.96 -1.44 4.06
N HIS A 146 3.62 -1.24 2.92
CA HIS A 146 4.95 -0.65 2.84
C HIS A 146 4.97 0.82 2.41
N MET A 147 3.82 1.47 2.30
CA MET A 147 3.69 2.84 1.81
C MET A 147 4.63 3.80 2.53
N ASP A 148 4.63 3.76 3.87
CA ASP A 148 5.42 4.66 4.72
C ASP A 148 6.92 4.55 4.42
N TRP A 149 7.44 3.33 4.28
CA TRP A 149 8.86 3.11 3.99
C TRP A 149 9.22 3.32 2.54
N ASN A 150 8.37 2.90 1.60
CA ASN A 150 8.61 3.13 0.19
C ASN A 150 8.74 4.63 -0.10
N ILE A 151 7.86 5.45 0.49
CA ILE A 151 7.91 6.90 0.35
C ILE A 151 9.14 7.47 1.06
N HIS A 152 9.39 7.09 2.31
CA HIS A 152 10.56 7.54 3.07
C HIS A 152 11.87 7.25 2.33
N TRP A 153 12.06 6.01 1.88
CA TRP A 153 13.29 5.58 1.22
C TRP A 153 13.50 6.25 -0.13
N ASN A 154 12.43 6.46 -0.91
CA ASN A 154 12.49 7.24 -2.14
C ASN A 154 12.94 8.68 -1.86
N CYS A 155 12.37 9.33 -0.84
CA CYS A 155 12.79 10.67 -0.43
C CYS A 155 14.27 10.67 0.00
N TYR A 156 14.70 9.68 0.79
CA TYR A 156 16.08 9.56 1.27
C TYR A 156 17.09 9.42 0.14
N LEU A 157 16.84 8.54 -0.82
CA LEU A 157 17.74 8.33 -1.96
C LEU A 157 17.90 9.61 -2.79
N ARG A 158 16.81 10.35 -3.01
CA ARG A 158 16.82 11.59 -3.79
C ARG A 158 17.55 12.71 -3.05
N LEU A 159 17.25 12.90 -1.77
CA LEU A 159 17.95 13.86 -0.92
C LEU A 159 19.45 13.57 -0.87
N SER A 160 19.82 12.30 -0.69
CA SER A 160 21.23 11.86 -0.69
C SER A 160 21.92 12.15 -2.02
N GLN A 161 21.23 11.99 -3.16
CA GLN A 161 21.78 12.33 -4.48
C GLN A 161 22.00 13.84 -4.64
N ILE A 162 21.05 14.67 -4.20
CA ILE A 162 21.17 16.13 -4.25
C ILE A 162 22.32 16.58 -3.37
N GLN A 163 22.40 16.09 -2.13
CA GLN A 163 23.45 16.48 -1.19
C GLN A 163 24.84 16.01 -1.62
N LYS A 164 24.95 14.87 -2.30
CA LYS A 164 26.21 14.45 -2.96
C LYS A 164 26.64 15.39 -4.08
N ARG A 165 25.70 15.96 -4.83
CA ARG A 165 25.98 16.90 -5.94
C ARG A 165 26.25 18.32 -5.43
N LEU A 166 25.58 18.72 -4.36
CA LEU A 166 25.56 20.07 -3.80
C LEU A 166 25.73 20.02 -2.27
N PRO A 167 26.95 19.73 -1.75
CA PRO A 167 27.18 19.43 -0.34
C PRO A 167 26.97 20.62 0.61
N ASN A 168 27.03 21.84 0.09
CA ASN A 168 26.93 23.07 0.88
C ASN A 168 25.50 23.61 1.01
N LEU A 169 24.49 22.92 0.46
CA LEU A 169 23.10 23.34 0.63
C LEU A 169 22.61 23.05 2.06
N ASN A 170 22.01 24.06 2.68
CA ASN A 170 21.29 23.87 3.94
C ASN A 170 20.01 23.03 3.71
N THR A 171 19.47 22.44 4.78
CA THR A 171 18.30 21.55 4.74
C THR A 171 17.10 22.13 3.98
N CYS A 172 16.74 23.39 4.21
CA CYS A 172 15.62 24.04 3.53
C CYS A 172 15.86 24.11 2.02
N ASN A 173 17.09 24.44 1.60
CA ASN A 173 17.46 24.52 0.20
C ASN A 173 17.52 23.14 -0.45
N VAL A 174 17.93 22.09 0.27
CA VAL A 174 17.90 20.71 -0.27
C VAL A 174 16.46 20.23 -0.48
N ILE A 175 15.54 20.52 0.45
CA ILE A 175 14.11 20.17 0.30
C ILE A 175 13.51 20.92 -0.89
N ASN A 176 13.79 22.22 -1.02
CA ASN A 176 13.29 23.04 -2.13
C ASN A 176 13.92 22.65 -3.48
N ALA A 177 15.09 22.02 -3.47
CA ALA A 177 15.74 21.49 -4.66
C ALA A 177 15.20 20.11 -5.10
N ILE A 178 14.37 19.44 -4.28
CA ILE A 178 13.64 18.26 -4.77
C ILE A 178 12.63 18.73 -5.80
N ASP A 179 12.72 18.17 -7.01
CA ASP A 179 11.72 18.34 -8.04
C ASP A 179 10.31 17.97 -7.49
N PRO A 180 9.37 18.93 -7.42
CA PRO A 180 8.01 18.67 -6.95
C PRO A 180 7.30 17.54 -7.70
N GLN A 181 7.71 17.27 -8.94
CA GLN A 181 7.21 16.16 -9.74
C GLN A 181 7.43 14.80 -9.08
N ILE A 182 8.47 14.65 -8.24
CA ILE A 182 8.71 13.41 -7.48
C ILE A 182 7.57 13.17 -6.49
N PHE A 183 7.16 14.20 -5.75
CA PHE A 183 6.04 14.10 -4.81
C PHE A 183 4.72 13.85 -5.53
N LEU A 184 4.53 14.47 -6.70
CA LEU A 184 3.37 14.21 -7.56
C LEU A 184 3.34 12.76 -8.07
N ASN A 185 4.48 12.22 -8.50
CA ASN A 185 4.57 10.85 -9.01
C ASN A 185 4.28 9.82 -7.90
N ILE A 186 4.88 10.02 -6.71
CA ILE A 186 4.58 9.22 -5.52
C ILE A 186 3.07 9.31 -5.21
N SER A 187 2.53 10.53 -5.18
CA SER A 187 1.11 10.74 -4.88
C SER A 187 0.19 10.07 -5.90
N ASN A 188 0.51 10.15 -7.18
CA ASN A 188 -0.26 9.52 -8.26
C ASN A 188 -0.23 7.99 -8.16
N GLU A 189 0.91 7.40 -7.81
CA GLU A 189 1.03 5.95 -7.58
C GLU A 189 0.06 5.48 -6.49
N TYR A 190 0.06 6.12 -5.33
CA TYR A 190 -0.83 5.73 -4.23
C TYR A 190 -2.28 6.13 -4.48
N PHE A 191 -2.53 7.25 -5.17
CA PHE A 191 -3.88 7.61 -5.65
C PHE A 191 -4.48 6.51 -6.52
N CYS A 192 -3.70 5.96 -7.46
CA CYS A 192 -4.13 4.83 -8.29
C CYS A 192 -4.46 3.58 -7.47
N LEU A 193 -3.71 3.28 -6.40
CA LEU A 193 -4.01 2.16 -5.51
C LEU A 193 -5.34 2.37 -4.76
N PHE A 194 -5.58 3.58 -4.27
CA PHE A 194 -6.85 3.93 -3.63
C PHE A 194 -8.03 3.86 -4.61
N LYS A 195 -7.84 4.30 -5.85
CA LYS A 195 -8.85 4.16 -6.90
C LYS A 195 -9.13 2.69 -7.23
N MET A 196 -8.09 1.85 -7.34
CA MET A 196 -8.25 0.42 -7.57
C MET A 196 -9.05 -0.25 -6.43
N LEU A 197 -8.82 0.12 -5.17
CA LEU A 197 -9.62 -0.36 -4.05
C LEU A 197 -11.07 0.07 -4.17
N ASP A 198 -11.29 1.35 -4.43
CA ASP A 198 -12.63 1.92 -4.58
C ASP A 198 -13.41 1.25 -5.73
N ASP A 199 -12.75 0.95 -6.85
CA ASP A 199 -13.33 0.22 -7.98
C ASP A 199 -13.62 -1.26 -7.67
N LEU A 200 -12.72 -1.94 -6.94
CA LEU A 200 -12.95 -3.32 -6.48
C LEU A 200 -14.15 -3.39 -5.53
N VAL A 201 -14.28 -2.41 -4.63
CA VAL A 201 -15.40 -2.27 -3.71
C VAL A 201 -16.71 -2.03 -4.49
N TYR A 202 -16.70 -1.07 -5.43
CA TYR A 202 -17.90 -0.69 -6.16
C TYR A 202 -18.40 -1.77 -7.14
N SER A 203 -17.48 -2.47 -7.81
CA SER A 203 -17.83 -3.54 -8.76
C SER A 203 -18.55 -4.72 -8.07
N SER A 204 -18.27 -4.94 -6.78
CA SER A 204 -18.99 -5.93 -5.98
C SER A 204 -20.43 -5.51 -5.62
N ASN A 205 -20.73 -4.21 -5.60
CA ASN A 205 -22.06 -3.67 -5.31
C ASN A 205 -22.99 -3.62 -6.54
N ARG A 206 -22.50 -3.28 -7.74
CA ARG A 206 -23.37 -3.11 -8.93
C ARG A 206 -23.72 -4.39 -9.69
N ASN A 207 -22.85 -5.40 -9.69
CA ASN A 207 -22.99 -6.57 -10.56
C ASN A 207 -23.65 -7.80 -9.89
N ARG A 208 -24.54 -7.59 -8.92
CA ARG A 208 -25.36 -8.67 -8.32
C ARG A 208 -26.19 -9.46 -9.35
N SER A 209 -26.45 -8.90 -10.54
CA SER A 209 -27.27 -9.53 -11.58
C SER A 209 -26.50 -10.15 -12.76
N LYS A 210 -25.17 -9.98 -12.85
CA LYS A 210 -24.38 -10.43 -14.02
C LYS A 210 -23.04 -11.10 -13.72
N PHE A 211 -22.62 -11.20 -12.46
CA PHE A 211 -21.50 -12.09 -12.13
C PHE A 211 -21.99 -13.53 -12.10
N PRO A 212 -21.27 -14.48 -12.75
CA PRO A 212 -21.51 -15.90 -12.50
C PRO A 212 -21.39 -16.10 -10.99
N THR A 213 -22.42 -16.73 -10.41
CA THR A 213 -22.60 -17.05 -8.98
C THR A 213 -21.35 -17.61 -8.30
N THR A 214 -20.42 -18.16 -9.07
CA THR A 214 -19.13 -18.62 -8.57
C THR A 214 -18.25 -17.51 -7.96
N PHE A 215 -18.28 -16.24 -8.36
CA PHE A 215 -17.40 -15.19 -7.77
C PHE A 215 -17.86 -14.70 -6.38
N ALA A 216 -19.16 -14.76 -6.09
CA ALA A 216 -19.76 -14.26 -4.85
C ALA A 216 -19.73 -15.29 -3.70
N GLU A 217 -19.76 -16.58 -4.02
CA GLU A 217 -19.91 -17.63 -3.00
C GLU A 217 -18.62 -17.94 -2.22
N SER A 218 -17.44 -17.65 -2.79
CA SER A 218 -16.15 -17.90 -2.10
C SER A 218 -15.54 -16.68 -1.41
N LEU A 219 -16.23 -15.53 -1.37
CA LEU A 219 -15.62 -14.24 -0.99
C LEU A 219 -16.35 -13.42 0.08
N PHE A 220 -17.56 -13.78 0.51
CA PHE A 220 -18.39 -12.82 1.24
C PHE A 220 -19.04 -13.37 2.50
N ASN A 221 -18.46 -13.05 3.66
CA ASN A 221 -19.32 -12.66 4.79
C ASN A 221 -19.75 -11.22 4.50
N TRP A 222 -20.96 -11.06 3.99
CA TRP A 222 -21.53 -9.77 3.58
C TRP A 222 -21.44 -8.69 4.67
N GLU A 223 -21.51 -9.07 5.95
CA GLU A 223 -21.34 -8.13 7.06
C GLU A 223 -19.90 -7.60 7.17
N LYS A 224 -18.89 -8.44 6.89
CA LYS A 224 -17.48 -7.99 6.83
C LYS A 224 -17.24 -7.04 5.65
N THR A 225 -17.88 -7.29 4.52
CA THR A 225 -17.78 -6.44 3.32
C THR A 225 -18.54 -5.13 3.48
N LYS A 226 -19.68 -5.10 4.17
CA LYS A 226 -20.32 -3.84 4.58
C LYS A 226 -19.41 -3.00 5.46
N GLY A 227 -18.77 -3.63 6.45
CA GLY A 227 -17.76 -2.98 7.30
C GLY A 227 -16.62 -2.40 6.45
N PHE A 228 -16.09 -3.17 5.50
CA PHE A 228 -15.09 -2.72 4.53
C PHE A 228 -15.53 -1.52 3.71
N ILE A 229 -16.71 -1.58 3.11
CA ILE A 229 -17.28 -0.50 2.29
C ILE A 229 -17.40 0.79 3.12
N LYS A 230 -17.91 0.66 4.35
CA LYS A 230 -18.09 1.79 5.27
C LYS A 230 -16.75 2.41 5.68
N ASP A 231 -15.75 1.58 5.95
CA ASP A 231 -14.44 2.01 6.44
C ASP A 231 -13.51 2.53 5.32
N ILE A 232 -13.66 2.01 4.09
CA ILE A 232 -12.86 2.35 2.91
C ILE A 232 -13.48 3.46 2.05
N GLY A 233 -14.52 4.15 2.51
CA GLY A 233 -15.04 5.36 1.82
C GLY A 233 -13.95 6.45 1.67
N ILE A 234 -13.10 6.31 0.66
CA ILE A 234 -11.88 7.09 0.45
C ILE A 234 -12.17 8.18 -0.57
N LEU A 235 -12.82 7.84 -1.69
CA LEU A 235 -13.20 8.79 -2.74
C LEU A 235 -14.69 9.11 -2.69
N LYS A 236 -15.04 10.40 -2.56
CA LYS A 236 -16.40 10.92 -2.78
C LYS A 236 -16.75 10.72 -4.25
N ARG A 237 -17.52 9.68 -4.55
CA ARG A 237 -18.19 9.55 -5.86
C ARG A 237 -19.35 10.54 -5.85
N ILE A 238 -19.33 11.50 -6.78
CA ILE A 238 -20.49 12.34 -7.08
C ILE A 238 -21.45 11.41 -7.83
N GLU A 239 -22.64 11.21 -7.27
CA GLU A 239 -23.76 10.53 -7.94
C GLU A 239 -24.39 11.45 -8.99
#